data_AF-B8C5Q2-F1
#
_entry.id   AF-B8C5Q2-F1
#
_cell.length_a   1.000
_cell.length_b   1.000
_cell.length_c   1.000
_cell.angle_alpha   90.00
_cell.angle_beta   90.00
_cell.angle_gamma   90.00
#
_symmetry.space_group_name_H-M   'P 1'
#
loop_
_entity.id
_entity.type
_entity.pdbx_description
1 polymer ?
#
loop_
_entity_poly.entity_id
_entity_poly.type
_entity_poly.pdbx_seq_one_letter_code
_entity_poly.pdbx_strand_id
1 'polypeptide(L)'
;MAASQASSQRMQKRSRLMKFIAFMILKAMLTLVCWNFYLGSQISTLENTFTSMMLKNHDGDDRDRSDAEQSPLKLANSTAGMDRPMASVHDAVGDNAGIKRQQVGMIVPSITNGKLQGKERLWNILQTRNVTEVDATYWASVPTWDSILQNLHTKHDGGDNTTNKPASPIIYGLETCQSFRDITSSNPSQRRVAPAGLFNTGTNYLSVLLDYNCQNPHRVKQFHGNAKRGHGNEWEVLWGKHSPANSRGKYYKNNKAKYTVDELLPIVLIRNPFGWMKSMCRNPYAAKWKGMGDVKSCPRLKDGDDWNTVNVNFGPGSTHHLSLAHFYNDWYGEYFYNKANDTGINSGNSNSNTAFPRLIVRFEDLIFFPYEVTKTICECAGGVLGHREEDKDVTKGSFHYVVRSAKAGSGHGPASQRNGLIDSWIKYGSIDPKGEYSAEDVKLAEEVLDPFITNEMGYIG
;
A
#
# COMPACT_ATOMS: atom_id res chain seq x y z
N MET A 1 4.92 -26.56 75.35
CA MET A 1 3.75 -25.84 74.78
C MET A 1 4.07 -24.42 74.32
N ALA A 2 4.87 -23.61 75.04
CA ALA A 2 5.17 -22.22 74.66
C ALA A 2 5.85 -22.05 73.27
N ALA A 3 6.79 -22.94 72.89
CA ALA A 3 7.46 -22.88 71.59
C ALA A 3 6.52 -23.11 70.39
N SER A 4 5.47 -23.93 70.57
CA SER A 4 4.46 -24.21 69.54
C SER A 4 3.57 -22.99 69.27
N GLN A 5 3.20 -22.25 70.33
CA GLN A 5 2.39 -21.04 70.19
C GLN A 5 3.15 -19.91 69.50
N ALA A 6 4.45 -19.75 69.76
CA ALA A 6 5.29 -18.76 69.10
C ALA A 6 5.47 -19.02 67.59
N SER A 7 5.56 -20.30 67.19
CA SER A 7 5.66 -20.70 65.77
C SER A 7 4.36 -20.40 65.01
N SER A 8 3.20 -20.74 65.61
CA SER A 8 1.88 -20.48 65.02
C SER A 8 1.63 -18.98 64.81
N GLN A 9 1.97 -18.14 65.79
CA GLN A 9 1.84 -16.68 65.66
C GLN A 9 2.76 -16.09 64.58
N ARG A 10 3.99 -16.61 64.41
CA ARG A 10 4.89 -16.19 63.33
C ARG A 10 4.35 -16.58 61.95
N MET A 11 3.79 -17.77 61.80
CA MET A 11 3.16 -18.18 60.53
C MET A 11 1.93 -17.33 60.20
N GLN A 12 1.10 -17.01 61.19
CA GLN A 12 -0.09 -16.18 60.98
C GLN A 12 0.27 -14.74 60.58
N LYS A 13 1.31 -14.16 61.20
CA LYS A 13 1.84 -12.84 60.81
C LYS A 13 2.42 -12.85 59.39
N ARG A 14 3.21 -13.88 59.02
CA ARG A 14 3.73 -14.03 57.65
C ARG A 14 2.61 -14.19 56.62
N SER A 15 1.58 -14.97 56.91
CA SER A 15 0.42 -15.15 56.02
C SER A 15 -0.33 -13.83 55.78
N ARG A 16 -0.57 -13.04 56.84
CA ARG A 16 -1.20 -11.72 56.71
C ARG A 16 -0.36 -10.74 55.89
N LEU A 17 0.96 -10.73 56.12
CA LEU A 17 1.88 -9.88 55.35
C LEU A 17 1.90 -10.26 53.87
N MET A 18 1.96 -11.55 53.53
CA MET A 18 1.94 -12.01 52.14
C MET A 18 0.63 -11.66 51.42
N LYS A 19 -0.52 -11.77 52.11
CA LYS A 19 -1.82 -11.34 51.56
C LYS A 19 -1.86 -9.83 51.30
N PHE A 20 -1.28 -9.03 52.19
CA PHE A 20 -1.19 -7.58 52.01
C PHE A 20 -0.29 -7.21 50.83
N ILE A 21 0.87 -7.86 50.69
CA ILE A 21 1.78 -7.65 49.54
C ILE A 21 1.08 -8.03 48.23
N ALA A 22 0.43 -9.19 48.17
CA ALA A 22 -0.30 -9.61 46.98
C ALA A 22 -1.42 -8.62 46.59
N PHE A 23 -2.15 -8.09 47.57
CA PHE A 23 -3.17 -7.06 47.34
C PHE A 23 -2.56 -5.77 46.78
N MET A 24 -1.42 -5.31 47.32
CA MET A 24 -0.74 -4.11 46.84
C MET A 24 -0.19 -4.29 45.41
N ILE A 25 0.36 -5.45 45.08
CA ILE A 25 0.81 -5.79 43.71
C ILE A 25 -0.38 -5.78 42.74
N LEU A 26 -1.49 -6.42 43.09
CA LEU A 26 -2.70 -6.44 42.27
C LEU A 26 -3.24 -5.03 42.01
N LYS A 27 -3.27 -4.18 43.06
CA LYS A 27 -3.70 -2.79 42.94
C LYS A 27 -2.76 -1.99 42.03
N ALA A 28 -1.45 -2.17 42.14
CA ALA A 28 -0.47 -1.52 41.27
C ALA A 28 -0.64 -1.94 39.80
N MET A 29 -0.85 -3.23 39.53
CA MET A 29 -1.10 -3.74 38.18
C MET A 29 -2.39 -3.17 37.58
N LEU A 30 -3.48 -3.11 38.36
CA LEU A 30 -4.74 -2.51 37.92
C LEU A 30 -4.57 -1.02 37.60
N THR A 31 -3.86 -0.26 38.45
CA THR A 31 -3.56 1.15 38.19
C THR A 31 -2.74 1.34 36.91
N LEU A 32 -1.74 0.48 36.67
CA LEU A 32 -0.94 0.50 35.43
C LEU A 32 -1.79 0.22 34.19
N VAL A 33 -2.74 -0.72 34.26
CA VAL A 33 -3.67 -1.00 33.16
C VAL A 33 -4.57 0.21 32.89
N CYS A 34 -5.16 0.81 33.93
CA CYS A 34 -5.98 2.01 33.80
C CYS A 34 -5.18 3.20 33.26
N TRP A 35 -3.94 3.39 33.71
CA TRP A 35 -3.06 4.45 33.23
C TRP A 35 -2.70 4.26 31.76
N ASN A 36 -2.36 3.02 31.34
CA ASN A 36 -2.11 2.72 29.94
C ASN A 36 -3.34 2.98 29.06
N PHE A 37 -4.54 2.62 29.54
CA PHE A 37 -5.78 2.90 28.82
C PHE A 37 -6.05 4.40 28.71
N TYR A 38 -5.83 5.15 29.81
CA TYR A 38 -5.98 6.60 29.83
C TYR A 38 -4.99 7.28 28.87
N LEU A 39 -3.70 6.96 28.95
CA LEU A 39 -2.69 7.49 28.03
C LEU A 39 -3.00 7.13 26.58
N GLY A 40 -3.40 5.88 26.31
CA GLY A 40 -3.83 5.46 24.97
C GLY A 40 -5.01 6.27 24.45
N SER A 41 -6.00 6.56 25.30
CA SER A 41 -7.13 7.40 24.92
C SER A 41 -6.74 8.85 24.65
N GLN A 42 -5.85 9.43 25.47
CA GLN A 42 -5.36 10.80 25.30
C GLN A 42 -4.53 10.94 24.01
N ILE A 43 -3.66 9.98 23.72
CA ILE A 43 -2.89 9.92 22.47
C ILE A 43 -3.85 9.84 21.27
N SER A 44 -4.88 9.00 21.33
CA SER A 44 -5.88 8.88 20.26
C SER A 44 -6.67 10.18 20.05
N THR A 45 -7.03 10.90 21.12
CA THR A 45 -7.69 12.21 20.98
C THR A 45 -6.76 13.29 20.42
N LEU A 46 -5.48 13.31 20.83
CA LEU A 46 -4.48 14.21 20.27
C LEU A 46 -4.24 13.92 18.78
N GLU A 47 -4.24 12.66 18.36
CA GLU A 47 -4.13 12.27 16.95
C GLU A 47 -5.30 12.77 16.10
N ASN A 48 -6.52 12.83 16.64
CA ASN A 48 -7.68 13.40 15.94
C ASN A 48 -7.56 14.92 15.78
N THR A 49 -7.11 15.63 16.82
CA THR A 49 -6.86 17.08 16.76
C THR A 49 -5.70 17.40 15.81
N PHE A 50 -4.64 16.60 15.84
CA PHE A 50 -3.48 16.72 14.94
C PHE A 50 -3.84 16.47 13.48
N THR A 51 -4.94 15.76 13.18
CA THR A 51 -5.41 15.53 11.80
C THR A 51 -6.14 16.74 11.24
N SER A 52 -6.96 17.39 12.07
CA SER A 52 -7.51 18.73 11.75
C SER A 52 -6.38 19.75 11.59
N MET A 53 -5.28 19.58 12.33
CA MET A 53 -4.12 20.46 12.29
C MET A 53 -3.15 20.16 11.13
N MET A 54 -2.95 18.91 10.70
CA MET A 54 -2.07 18.55 9.56
C MET A 54 -2.69 18.90 8.20
N LEU A 55 -4.03 18.94 8.10
CA LEU A 55 -4.71 19.59 6.98
C LEU A 55 -4.60 21.14 7.04
N LYS A 56 -4.26 21.71 8.21
CA LYS A 56 -4.10 23.15 8.44
C LYS A 56 -2.64 23.64 8.45
N ASN A 57 -1.68 22.77 8.75
CA ASN A 57 -0.27 23.10 8.98
C ASN A 57 0.61 22.03 8.34
N HIS A 58 0.76 22.10 7.02
CA HIS A 58 1.87 21.44 6.33
C HIS A 58 3.15 22.30 6.33
N ASP A 59 3.21 23.32 7.20
CA ASP A 59 4.33 24.24 7.34
C ASP A 59 5.01 24.04 8.70
N GLY A 60 6.25 23.53 8.66
CA GLY A 60 7.26 23.79 9.70
C GLY A 60 7.76 22.56 10.45
N ASP A 61 8.62 21.76 9.81
CA ASP A 61 9.79 21.19 10.50
C ASP A 61 10.87 20.77 9.47
N ASP A 62 11.51 21.78 8.87
CA ASP A 62 12.71 21.63 8.03
C ASP A 62 13.77 22.65 8.48
N ARG A 63 14.03 22.69 9.80
CA ARG A 63 15.22 23.34 10.34
C ARG A 63 15.91 22.39 11.30
N ASP A 64 17.23 22.31 11.12
CA ASP A 64 18.21 21.54 11.88
C ASP A 64 18.30 20.03 11.59
N ARG A 65 18.94 19.71 10.46
CA ARG A 65 19.85 18.55 10.41
C ARG A 65 20.94 18.68 9.34
N SER A 66 21.77 19.72 9.44
CA SER A 66 23.19 19.54 9.14
C SER A 66 23.84 18.83 10.32
N ASP A 67 24.80 17.95 10.05
CA ASP A 67 25.65 17.24 11.01
C ASP A 67 25.07 15.95 11.62
N ALA A 68 25.13 14.88 10.84
CA ALA A 68 25.24 13.50 11.36
C ALA A 68 25.92 12.56 10.34
N GLU A 69 27.09 12.95 9.83
CA GLU A 69 28.09 11.97 9.41
C GLU A 69 29.04 11.74 10.58
N GLN A 70 29.02 10.54 11.16
CA GLN A 70 30.20 9.84 11.68
C GLN A 70 29.80 8.51 12.32
N SER A 71 30.12 7.41 11.64
CA SER A 71 30.83 6.29 12.27
C SER A 71 31.39 5.31 11.23
N PRO A 72 32.47 4.59 11.57
CA PRO A 72 33.62 4.47 10.69
C PRO A 72 33.76 3.07 10.10
N LEU A 73 34.27 2.98 8.87
CA LEU A 73 34.99 1.80 8.40
C LEU A 73 36.19 2.23 7.55
N LYS A 74 37.31 1.58 7.85
CA LYS A 74 38.69 1.93 7.52
C LYS A 74 39.04 1.72 6.05
N LEU A 75 39.77 2.70 5.52
CA LEU A 75 41.01 2.63 4.73
C LEU A 75 41.16 1.55 3.64
N ALA A 76 41.20 2.00 2.39
CA ALA A 76 42.26 1.63 1.44
C ALA A 76 42.50 2.79 0.45
N ASN A 77 43.76 3.21 0.37
CA ASN A 77 44.28 4.31 -0.44
C ASN A 77 44.20 4.03 -1.94
N SER A 78 43.87 5.05 -2.73
CA SER A 78 44.42 5.24 -4.07
C SER A 78 44.29 6.72 -4.47
N THR A 79 45.46 7.37 -4.55
CA THR A 79 45.69 8.73 -5.04
C THR A 79 45.99 8.71 -6.53
N ALA A 80 45.22 9.47 -7.32
CA ALA A 80 45.60 10.20 -8.54
C ALA A 80 44.28 10.79 -9.09
N GLY A 81 44.03 12.09 -9.18
CA GLY A 81 44.91 13.15 -9.66
C GLY A 81 44.47 13.52 -11.06
N MET A 82 43.44 14.36 -11.21
CA MET A 82 43.18 15.15 -12.42
C MET A 82 42.25 16.32 -12.11
N ASP A 83 42.87 17.49 -11.98
CA ASP A 83 42.25 18.81 -11.85
C ASP A 83 41.63 19.25 -13.18
N ARG A 84 40.33 19.61 -13.17
CA ARG A 84 39.77 20.74 -13.95
C ARG A 84 38.59 21.35 -13.21
N PRO A 85 38.51 22.69 -13.10
CA PRO A 85 37.41 23.38 -12.46
C PRO A 85 36.23 23.48 -13.44
N MET A 86 35.07 22.94 -13.07
CA MET A 86 33.80 23.32 -13.68
C MET A 86 33.10 24.33 -12.77
N ALA A 87 32.79 25.48 -13.36
CA ALA A 87 32.12 26.60 -12.74
C ALA A 87 30.80 26.16 -12.12
N SER A 88 30.65 26.44 -10.82
CA SER A 88 29.37 26.35 -10.13
C SER A 88 28.51 27.52 -10.63
N VAL A 89 27.29 27.22 -11.06
CA VAL A 89 26.21 28.20 -11.13
C VAL A 89 25.47 28.10 -9.80
N HIS A 90 26.14 28.52 -8.74
CA HIS A 90 25.56 28.70 -7.42
C HIS A 90 26.34 29.77 -6.65
N ASP A 91 26.48 30.96 -7.24
CA ASP A 91 26.89 32.17 -6.51
C ASP A 91 26.13 33.37 -7.07
N ALA A 92 24.85 33.46 -6.67
CA ALA A 92 24.06 34.70 -6.66
C ALA A 92 22.80 34.49 -5.80
N VAL A 93 22.95 34.23 -4.51
CA VAL A 93 21.87 34.46 -3.53
C VAL A 93 22.41 35.43 -2.50
N GLY A 94 22.28 36.70 -2.84
CA GLY A 94 22.45 37.79 -1.89
C GLY A 94 21.37 37.72 -0.80
N ASP A 95 21.82 38.01 0.41
CA ASP A 95 21.09 38.51 1.57
C ASP A 95 19.55 38.39 1.57
N ASN A 96 19.08 37.46 2.41
CA ASN A 96 17.95 37.59 3.35
C ASN A 96 17.08 38.87 3.27
N ALA A 97 16.37 39.06 2.17
CA ALA A 97 15.12 39.80 2.19
C ALA A 97 14.03 38.83 2.64
N GLY A 98 13.44 39.08 3.82
CA GLY A 98 12.36 38.27 4.37
C GLY A 98 11.18 38.18 3.38
N ILE A 99 11.16 37.13 2.57
CA ILE A 99 10.01 36.74 1.78
C ILE A 99 8.94 36.34 2.79
N LYS A 100 8.05 37.29 3.12
CA LYS A 100 6.79 36.97 3.77
C LYS A 100 6.08 35.99 2.83
N ARG A 101 6.19 34.69 3.13
CA ARG A 101 5.35 33.66 2.51
C ARG A 101 3.93 34.16 2.67
N GLN A 102 3.33 34.57 1.57
CA GLN A 102 1.96 35.00 1.54
C GLN A 102 1.17 33.78 1.98
N GLN A 103 0.58 33.82 3.18
CA GLN A 103 -0.30 32.76 3.65
C GLN A 103 -1.44 32.69 2.66
N VAL A 104 -1.35 31.74 1.73
CA VAL A 104 -2.44 31.47 0.82
C VAL A 104 -3.54 30.84 1.67
N GLY A 105 -4.74 31.41 1.61
CA GLY A 105 -5.84 30.99 2.47
C GLY A 105 -6.40 29.62 2.09
N MET A 106 -7.10 29.00 3.05
CA MET A 106 -8.00 27.89 2.78
C MET A 106 -9.12 28.33 1.84
N ILE A 107 -9.52 27.45 0.92
CA ILE A 107 -10.60 27.70 -0.04
C ILE A 107 -11.64 26.59 0.01
N VAL A 108 -12.87 26.93 -0.36
CA VAL A 108 -13.89 25.97 -0.79
C VAL A 108 -13.87 25.97 -2.32
N PRO A 109 -13.37 24.91 -2.99
CA PRO A 109 -13.41 24.83 -4.45
C PRO A 109 -14.85 24.91 -4.95
N SER A 110 -15.10 25.78 -5.94
CA SER A 110 -16.43 25.89 -6.56
C SER A 110 -16.31 26.03 -8.08
N ILE A 111 -17.40 25.78 -8.79
CA ILE A 111 -17.46 26.03 -10.24
C ILE A 111 -17.40 27.55 -10.49
N THR A 112 -18.03 28.36 -9.62
CA THR A 112 -18.11 29.82 -9.77
C THR A 112 -16.75 30.52 -9.66
N ASN A 113 -15.80 29.96 -8.89
CA ASN A 113 -14.43 30.47 -8.81
C ASN A 113 -13.45 29.77 -9.77
N GLY A 114 -13.95 28.85 -10.60
CA GLY A 114 -13.16 28.06 -11.55
C GLY A 114 -12.20 27.03 -10.92
N LYS A 115 -12.07 26.97 -9.59
CA LYS A 115 -11.11 26.09 -8.91
C LYS A 115 -11.58 24.64 -8.83
N LEU A 116 -12.87 24.38 -9.06
CA LEU A 116 -13.42 23.03 -9.09
C LEU A 116 -13.48 22.43 -10.50
N GLN A 117 -13.35 23.25 -11.55
CA GLN A 117 -13.55 22.81 -12.93
C GLN A 117 -12.60 21.67 -13.30
N GLY A 118 -13.17 20.53 -13.68
CA GLY A 118 -12.42 19.31 -14.01
C GLY A 118 -11.86 18.57 -12.80
N LYS A 119 -12.20 18.94 -11.57
CA LYS A 119 -11.78 18.27 -10.31
C LYS A 119 -12.96 17.81 -9.46
N GLU A 120 -14.17 17.85 -10.02
CA GLU A 120 -15.43 17.58 -9.35
C GLU A 120 -15.43 16.21 -8.66
N ARG A 121 -14.95 15.17 -9.36
CA ARG A 121 -14.86 13.82 -8.81
C ARG A 121 -13.93 13.74 -7.59
N LEU A 122 -12.76 14.37 -7.67
CA LEU A 122 -11.77 14.37 -6.58
C LEU A 122 -12.31 15.12 -5.36
N TRP A 123 -12.98 16.26 -5.60
CA TRP A 123 -13.65 17.02 -4.54
C TRP A 123 -14.79 16.23 -3.89
N ASN A 124 -15.62 15.54 -4.68
CA ASN A 124 -16.68 14.68 -4.15
C ASN A 124 -16.12 13.60 -3.22
N ILE A 125 -14.96 13.01 -3.54
CA ILE A 125 -14.28 12.06 -2.65
C ILE A 125 -13.93 12.73 -1.32
N LEU A 126 -13.37 13.94 -1.32
CA LEU A 126 -13.05 14.67 -0.09
C LEU A 126 -14.29 15.03 0.72
N GLN A 127 -15.39 15.42 0.07
CA GLN A 127 -16.63 15.75 0.75
C GLN A 127 -17.25 14.56 1.49
N THR A 128 -17.08 13.32 1.00
CA THR A 128 -17.54 12.12 1.73
C THR A 128 -16.82 11.91 3.06
N ARG A 129 -15.71 12.62 3.29
CA ARG A 129 -14.91 12.63 4.52
C ARG A 129 -15.09 13.91 5.33
N ASN A 130 -16.18 14.65 5.08
CA ASN A 130 -16.51 15.92 5.72
C ASN A 130 -15.43 17.00 5.52
N VAL A 131 -14.60 16.90 4.47
CA VAL A 131 -13.67 17.96 4.08
C VAL A 131 -14.48 19.06 3.41
N THR A 132 -14.42 20.28 3.97
CA THR A 132 -15.17 21.45 3.50
C THR A 132 -14.27 22.51 2.88
N GLU A 133 -12.99 22.51 3.23
CA GLU A 133 -11.97 23.46 2.75
C GLU A 133 -10.62 22.77 2.52
N VAL A 134 -9.82 23.30 1.60
CA VAL A 134 -8.45 22.84 1.28
C VAL A 134 -7.52 24.03 1.07
N ASP A 135 -6.22 23.83 1.31
CA ASP A 135 -5.22 24.83 0.98
C ASP A 135 -5.23 25.12 -0.53
N ALA A 136 -5.30 26.39 -0.92
CA ALA A 136 -5.48 26.75 -2.32
C ALA A 136 -4.26 26.43 -3.19
N THR A 137 -3.05 26.54 -2.65
CA THR A 137 -1.80 26.22 -3.37
C THR A 137 -1.72 24.73 -3.63
N TYR A 138 -2.01 23.95 -2.60
CA TYR A 138 -2.01 22.50 -2.66
C TYR A 138 -3.10 21.97 -3.59
N TRP A 139 -4.31 22.54 -3.55
CA TRP A 139 -5.40 22.20 -4.47
C TRP A 139 -5.08 22.58 -5.92
N ALA A 140 -4.34 23.68 -6.15
CA ALA A 140 -3.91 24.06 -7.49
C ALA A 140 -3.01 22.98 -8.13
N SER A 141 -2.18 22.31 -7.34
CA SER A 141 -1.29 21.21 -7.78
C SER A 141 -2.00 19.90 -8.10
N VAL A 142 -3.26 19.73 -7.66
CA VAL A 142 -4.06 18.55 -8.01
C VAL A 142 -4.36 18.59 -9.52
N PRO A 143 -4.14 17.51 -10.28
CA PRO A 143 -4.46 17.48 -11.71
C PRO A 143 -5.98 17.48 -11.94
N THR A 144 -6.40 17.85 -13.15
CA THR A 144 -7.79 17.64 -13.56
C THR A 144 -8.05 16.15 -13.81
N TRP A 145 -9.32 15.75 -13.78
CA TRP A 145 -9.75 14.40 -14.05
C TRP A 145 -9.38 13.96 -15.46
N ASP A 146 -9.52 14.83 -16.46
CA ASP A 146 -9.09 14.55 -17.83
C ASP A 146 -7.58 14.32 -17.92
N SER A 147 -6.78 15.11 -17.20
CA SER A 147 -5.32 14.91 -17.13
C SER A 147 -4.97 13.59 -16.45
N ILE A 148 -5.69 13.20 -15.40
CA ILE A 148 -5.54 11.89 -14.77
C ILE A 148 -5.85 10.80 -15.78
N LEU A 149 -7.00 10.85 -16.46
CA LEU A 149 -7.41 9.82 -17.42
C LEU A 149 -6.45 9.71 -18.59
N GLN A 150 -5.93 10.83 -19.11
CA GLN A 150 -4.93 10.84 -20.16
C GLN A 150 -3.64 10.12 -19.74
N ASN A 151 -3.25 10.25 -18.48
CA ASN A 151 -2.07 9.59 -17.93
C ASN A 151 -2.31 8.12 -17.56
N LEU A 152 -3.56 7.71 -17.31
CA LEU A 152 -3.89 6.34 -16.89
C LEU A 152 -4.30 5.42 -18.04
N HIS A 153 -5.07 5.91 -19.02
CA HIS A 153 -5.73 5.11 -20.06
C HIS A 153 -5.18 5.52 -21.43
N THR A 154 -3.95 5.15 -21.73
CA THR A 154 -3.37 5.43 -23.04
C THR A 154 -4.06 4.55 -24.09
N LYS A 155 -5.06 5.13 -24.78
CA LYS A 155 -5.70 4.70 -26.03
C LYS A 155 -6.64 3.48 -26.03
N HIS A 156 -6.54 2.49 -25.14
CA HIS A 156 -7.26 1.22 -25.35
C HIS A 156 -8.64 1.05 -24.65
N ASP A 157 -8.97 1.85 -23.63
CA ASP A 157 -10.09 1.54 -22.71
C ASP A 157 -11.38 2.34 -22.91
N GLY A 158 -11.67 2.80 -24.13
CA GLY A 158 -12.96 3.45 -24.41
C GLY A 158 -13.03 4.92 -23.99
N GLY A 159 -11.88 5.58 -23.90
CA GLY A 159 -11.78 7.03 -24.17
C GLY A 159 -11.97 7.36 -25.65
N ASP A 160 -12.66 6.49 -26.41
CA ASP A 160 -13.23 6.92 -27.66
C ASP A 160 -14.35 7.90 -27.30
N ASN A 161 -14.06 9.19 -27.49
CA ASN A 161 -15.03 10.27 -27.33
C ASN A 161 -16.33 10.04 -28.11
N THR A 162 -16.38 9.05 -29.01
CA THR A 162 -17.61 8.65 -29.71
C THR A 162 -18.57 7.80 -28.84
N THR A 163 -18.10 7.09 -27.81
CA THR A 163 -18.91 6.07 -27.12
C THR A 163 -19.65 6.56 -25.87
N ASN A 164 -19.39 7.79 -25.40
CA ASN A 164 -19.96 8.35 -24.15
C ASN A 164 -19.82 7.42 -22.90
N LYS A 165 -18.98 6.38 -22.96
CA LYS A 165 -18.82 5.44 -21.86
C LYS A 165 -17.94 6.09 -20.78
N PRO A 166 -18.38 6.16 -19.52
CA PRO A 166 -17.55 6.71 -18.46
C PRO A 166 -16.31 5.82 -18.26
N ALA A 167 -15.17 6.45 -17.95
CA ALA A 167 -13.95 5.74 -17.60
C ALA A 167 -14.20 4.78 -16.43
N SER A 168 -13.67 3.57 -16.53
CA SER A 168 -13.80 2.51 -15.53
C SER A 168 -12.43 1.90 -15.20
N PRO A 169 -12.22 1.41 -13.97
CA PRO A 169 -10.97 0.74 -13.62
C PRO A 169 -10.74 -0.52 -14.45
N ILE A 170 -9.47 -0.87 -14.68
CA ILE A 170 -9.06 -2.09 -15.35
C ILE A 170 -8.83 -3.19 -14.31
N ILE A 171 -9.62 -4.25 -14.39
CA ILE A 171 -9.54 -5.40 -13.49
C ILE A 171 -9.56 -6.68 -14.32
N TYR A 172 -8.44 -7.38 -14.33
CA TYR A 172 -8.31 -8.67 -15.02
C TYR A 172 -8.76 -9.82 -14.11
N GLY A 173 -9.34 -10.87 -14.69
CA GLY A 173 -9.74 -12.09 -13.97
C GLY A 173 -11.20 -12.11 -13.47
N LEU A 174 -12.03 -11.13 -13.86
CA LEU A 174 -13.43 -11.03 -13.45
C LEU A 174 -14.26 -12.26 -13.86
N GLU A 175 -13.89 -12.92 -14.96
CA GLU A 175 -14.48 -14.16 -15.42
C GLU A 175 -14.30 -15.31 -14.42
N THR A 176 -13.31 -15.24 -13.52
CA THR A 176 -13.04 -16.27 -12.52
C THR A 176 -13.88 -16.15 -11.25
N CYS A 177 -14.61 -15.03 -11.09
CA CYS A 177 -15.37 -14.74 -9.87
C CYS A 177 -16.43 -15.80 -9.54
N GLN A 178 -17.14 -16.30 -10.57
CA GLN A 178 -18.17 -17.33 -10.35
C GLN A 178 -17.54 -18.64 -9.87
N SER A 179 -16.46 -19.08 -10.53
CA SER A 179 -15.71 -20.27 -10.14
C SER A 179 -15.21 -20.20 -8.68
N PHE A 180 -14.71 -19.03 -8.23
CA PHE A 180 -14.35 -18.84 -6.83
C PHE A 180 -15.53 -19.00 -5.86
N ARG A 181 -16.69 -18.42 -6.19
CA ARG A 181 -17.89 -18.55 -5.36
C ARG A 181 -18.40 -19.98 -5.29
N ASP A 182 -18.24 -20.75 -6.36
CA ASP A 182 -18.67 -22.14 -6.47
C ASP A 182 -17.83 -23.08 -5.59
N ILE A 183 -16.50 -22.90 -5.57
CA ILE A 183 -15.56 -23.64 -4.69
C ILE A 183 -16.01 -23.61 -3.22
N THR A 184 -16.55 -22.47 -2.80
CA THR A 184 -16.95 -22.19 -1.42
C THR A 184 -18.47 -22.19 -1.23
N SER A 185 -19.23 -22.70 -2.19
CA SER A 185 -20.70 -22.69 -2.19
C SER A 185 -21.31 -23.44 -0.99
N SER A 186 -20.67 -24.53 -0.55
CA SER A 186 -21.08 -25.31 0.62
C SER A 186 -20.82 -24.59 1.95
N ASN A 187 -19.90 -23.61 1.97
CA ASN A 187 -19.56 -22.83 3.16
C ASN A 187 -19.13 -21.39 2.82
N PRO A 188 -20.07 -20.52 2.41
CA PRO A 188 -19.75 -19.19 1.90
C PRO A 188 -19.11 -18.26 2.95
N SER A 189 -19.23 -18.55 4.25
CA SER A 189 -18.56 -17.79 5.31
C SER A 189 -17.04 -18.03 5.38
N GLN A 190 -16.52 -19.01 4.64
CA GLN A 190 -15.09 -19.25 4.51
C GLN A 190 -14.41 -18.44 3.42
N ARG A 191 -15.17 -17.84 2.50
CA ARG A 191 -14.60 -16.97 1.45
C ARG A 191 -13.71 -15.90 2.07
N ARG A 192 -12.49 -15.80 1.55
CA ARG A 192 -11.50 -14.78 1.87
C ARG A 192 -11.09 -14.01 0.62
N VAL A 193 -10.73 -12.75 0.81
CA VAL A 193 -9.95 -11.94 -0.14
C VAL A 193 -8.67 -11.51 0.56
N ALA A 194 -7.56 -11.46 -0.18
CA ALA A 194 -6.30 -11.00 0.40
C ALA A 194 -5.41 -10.35 -0.66
N PRO A 195 -4.64 -9.32 -0.31
CA PRO A 195 -3.73 -8.68 -1.25
C PRO A 195 -2.52 -9.58 -1.55
N ALA A 196 -2.11 -9.57 -2.81
CA ALA A 196 -0.82 -10.01 -3.32
C ALA A 196 -0.24 -8.91 -4.21
N GLY A 197 1.07 -8.93 -4.47
CA GLY A 197 1.73 -7.94 -5.32
C GLY A 197 3.23 -7.89 -5.07
N LEU A 198 3.99 -7.45 -6.08
CA LEU A 198 5.40 -7.10 -5.89
C LEU A 198 5.58 -6.06 -4.77
N PHE A 199 6.81 -5.91 -4.28
CA PHE A 199 7.13 -4.78 -3.39
C PHE A 199 6.74 -3.45 -4.05
N ASN A 200 6.38 -2.44 -3.25
CA ASN A 200 5.99 -1.11 -3.72
C ASN A 200 4.77 -1.01 -4.67
N THR A 201 3.89 -2.01 -4.70
CA THR A 201 2.65 -2.00 -5.52
C THR A 201 1.41 -1.51 -4.78
N GLY A 202 1.51 -1.17 -3.49
CA GLY A 202 0.39 -0.65 -2.71
C GLY A 202 -0.45 -1.71 -1.98
N THR A 203 0.07 -2.93 -1.78
CA THR A 203 -0.67 -4.03 -1.12
C THR A 203 -1.24 -3.66 0.26
N ASN A 204 -0.56 -2.78 1.01
CA ASN A 204 -1.05 -2.29 2.30
C ASN A 204 -2.28 -1.38 2.13
N TYR A 205 -2.28 -0.53 1.10
CA TYR A 205 -3.40 0.36 0.80
C TYR A 205 -4.65 -0.45 0.46
N LEU A 206 -4.50 -1.46 -0.40
CA LEU A 206 -5.58 -2.40 -0.71
C LEU A 206 -6.08 -3.14 0.53
N SER A 207 -5.18 -3.66 1.39
CA SER A 207 -5.60 -4.35 2.60
C SER A 207 -6.48 -3.48 3.49
N VAL A 208 -6.11 -2.20 3.65
CA VAL A 208 -6.86 -1.25 4.48
C VAL A 208 -8.21 -0.93 3.83
N LEU A 209 -8.25 -0.70 2.51
CA LEU A 209 -9.51 -0.47 1.79
C LEU A 209 -10.47 -1.65 1.94
N LEU A 210 -9.99 -2.88 1.79
CA LEU A 210 -10.80 -4.08 1.96
C LEU A 210 -11.30 -4.24 3.40
N ASP A 211 -10.44 -4.04 4.41
CA ASP A 211 -10.82 -4.15 5.83
C ASP A 211 -11.95 -3.19 6.20
N TYR A 212 -11.92 -1.96 5.67
CA TYR A 212 -12.93 -0.95 5.97
C TYR A 212 -14.22 -1.07 5.16
N ASN A 213 -14.15 -1.56 3.92
CA ASN A 213 -15.26 -1.42 2.98
C ASN A 213 -15.84 -2.73 2.46
N CYS A 214 -15.19 -3.86 2.72
CA CYS A 214 -15.58 -5.14 2.14
C CYS A 214 -16.09 -6.11 3.21
N GLN A 215 -17.26 -6.70 3.00
CA GLN A 215 -17.84 -7.64 3.97
C GLN A 215 -18.39 -8.88 3.30
N ASN A 216 -18.03 -10.05 3.84
CA ASN A 216 -18.69 -11.31 3.59
C ASN A 216 -19.90 -11.42 4.54
N PRO A 217 -21.14 -11.25 4.05
CA PRO A 217 -22.33 -11.22 4.91
C PRO A 217 -22.56 -12.55 5.65
N HIS A 218 -22.19 -13.68 5.04
CA HIS A 218 -22.31 -15.00 5.67
C HIS A 218 -21.40 -15.11 6.89
N ARG A 219 -20.18 -14.57 6.79
CA ARG A 219 -19.23 -14.53 7.90
C ARG A 219 -19.65 -13.55 8.98
N VAL A 220 -20.10 -12.35 8.61
CA VAL A 220 -20.63 -11.37 9.57
C VAL A 220 -21.76 -12.00 10.40
N LYS A 221 -22.68 -12.71 9.74
CA LYS A 221 -23.76 -13.45 10.41
C LYS A 221 -23.23 -14.54 11.34
N GLN A 222 -22.26 -15.35 10.89
CA GLN A 222 -21.69 -16.44 11.69
C GLN A 222 -20.99 -15.94 12.97
N PHE A 223 -20.34 -14.78 12.91
CA PHE A 223 -19.57 -14.22 14.03
C PHE A 223 -20.27 -13.05 14.74
N HIS A 224 -21.56 -12.83 14.47
CA HIS A 224 -22.37 -11.77 15.08
C HIS A 224 -21.70 -10.38 15.01
N GLY A 225 -21.11 -10.03 13.86
CA GLY A 225 -20.40 -8.75 13.66
C GLY A 225 -19.06 -8.60 14.39
N ASN A 226 -18.65 -9.56 15.22
CA ASN A 226 -17.44 -9.48 16.05
C ASN A 226 -16.16 -10.01 15.38
N ALA A 227 -16.12 -10.11 14.04
CA ALA A 227 -14.93 -10.62 13.37
C ALA A 227 -13.83 -9.53 13.38
N LYS A 228 -12.96 -9.61 14.39
CA LYS A 228 -11.78 -8.74 14.62
C LYS A 228 -10.83 -8.81 13.43
N ARG A 229 -10.97 -7.87 12.48
CA ARG A 229 -10.41 -7.96 11.12
C ARG A 229 -10.91 -9.22 10.40
N GLY A 230 -11.31 -9.05 9.14
CA GLY A 230 -11.70 -10.21 8.35
C GLY A 230 -13.13 -10.65 8.57
N HIS A 231 -14.05 -9.77 8.19
CA HIS A 231 -15.32 -10.15 7.57
C HIS A 231 -15.08 -10.80 6.20
N GLY A 232 -14.06 -11.66 6.05
CA GLY A 232 -13.62 -12.20 4.77
C GLY A 232 -12.34 -11.54 4.23
N ASN A 233 -11.79 -10.51 4.87
CA ASN A 233 -10.56 -9.86 4.39
C ASN A 233 -9.33 -10.29 5.21
N GLU A 234 -8.29 -10.73 4.54
CA GLU A 234 -7.02 -11.13 5.14
C GLU A 234 -5.94 -10.08 4.82
N TRP A 235 -4.94 -9.97 5.69
CA TRP A 235 -3.82 -9.02 5.50
C TRP A 235 -2.93 -9.36 4.30
N GLU A 236 -2.81 -10.65 3.99
CA GLU A 236 -2.03 -11.18 2.88
C GLU A 236 -2.50 -12.59 2.52
N VAL A 237 -2.20 -13.02 1.30
CA VAL A 237 -2.38 -14.41 0.86
C VAL A 237 -1.58 -15.39 1.74
N LEU A 238 -1.99 -16.65 1.79
CA LEU A 238 -1.39 -17.68 2.65
C LEU A 238 0.10 -17.93 2.37
N TRP A 239 0.55 -17.78 1.12
CA TRP A 239 1.95 -17.93 0.73
C TRP A 239 2.78 -16.63 0.89
N GLY A 240 2.19 -15.58 1.47
CA GLY A 240 2.78 -14.26 1.66
C GLY A 240 2.56 -13.33 0.47
N LYS A 241 2.16 -12.07 0.72
CA LYS A 241 1.72 -11.13 -0.33
C LYS A 241 2.76 -10.82 -1.41
N HIS A 242 4.04 -10.95 -1.12
CA HIS A 242 5.12 -10.66 -2.08
C HIS A 242 5.66 -11.91 -2.78
N SER A 243 5.24 -13.10 -2.33
CA SER A 243 5.67 -14.35 -2.96
C SER A 243 4.93 -14.55 -4.29
N PRO A 244 5.61 -15.14 -5.29
CA PRO A 244 5.02 -15.35 -6.60
C PRO A 244 3.99 -16.51 -6.56
N ALA A 245 3.15 -16.62 -7.59
CA ALA A 245 1.99 -17.52 -7.57
C ALA A 245 2.36 -19.00 -7.43
N ASN A 246 3.52 -19.43 -7.93
CA ASN A 246 4.03 -20.80 -7.84
C ASN A 246 4.24 -21.29 -6.41
N SER A 247 4.25 -20.37 -5.44
CA SER A 247 4.41 -20.63 -4.01
C SER A 247 3.08 -21.05 -3.36
N ARG A 248 1.95 -20.79 -4.03
CA ARG A 248 0.62 -21.22 -3.60
C ARG A 248 0.58 -22.74 -3.42
N GLY A 249 0.23 -23.18 -2.22
CA GLY A 249 0.16 -24.60 -1.86
C GLY A 249 1.52 -25.27 -1.56
N LYS A 250 2.65 -24.62 -1.88
CA LYS A 250 4.00 -25.13 -1.59
C LYS A 250 4.63 -24.47 -0.36
N TYR A 251 4.27 -23.21 -0.12
CA TYR A 251 4.76 -22.43 1.00
C TYR A 251 3.60 -21.75 1.72
N TYR A 252 3.64 -21.78 3.04
CA TYR A 252 2.65 -21.15 3.91
C TYR A 252 3.38 -20.25 4.90
N LYS A 253 3.09 -18.96 4.85
CA LYS A 253 3.63 -17.98 5.80
C LYS A 253 3.03 -18.17 7.19
N ASN A 254 1.78 -18.64 7.26
CA ASN A 254 1.09 -18.96 8.51
C ASN A 254 0.48 -20.37 8.45
N ASN A 255 1.20 -21.35 9.00
CA ASN A 255 0.75 -22.74 9.08
C ASN A 255 -0.45 -22.97 10.01
N LYS A 256 -0.91 -21.93 10.73
CA LYS A 256 -2.07 -22.00 11.65
C LYS A 256 -3.35 -21.43 11.04
N ALA A 257 -3.35 -21.09 9.76
CA ALA A 257 -4.55 -20.63 9.08
C ALA A 257 -5.65 -21.69 9.16
N LYS A 258 -6.89 -21.25 9.41
CA LYS A 258 -8.08 -22.13 9.53
C LYS A 258 -8.89 -22.20 8.24
N TYR A 259 -8.24 -21.92 7.12
CA TYR A 259 -8.81 -21.91 5.77
C TYR A 259 -7.74 -22.34 4.78
N THR A 260 -8.17 -22.82 3.62
CA THR A 260 -7.33 -23.37 2.56
C THR A 260 -6.98 -22.32 1.50
N VAL A 261 -6.08 -22.67 0.59
CA VAL A 261 -5.71 -21.78 -0.53
C VAL A 261 -6.86 -21.56 -1.51
N ASP A 262 -7.82 -22.48 -1.59
CA ASP A 262 -8.97 -22.41 -2.51
C ASP A 262 -10.12 -21.58 -1.92
N GLU A 263 -10.15 -21.40 -0.61
CA GLU A 263 -11.10 -20.52 0.09
C GLU A 263 -10.67 -19.03 0.03
N LEU A 264 -9.52 -18.72 -0.59
CA LEU A 264 -8.95 -17.39 -0.69
C LEU A 264 -8.85 -16.92 -2.14
N LEU A 265 -9.44 -15.77 -2.44
CA LEU A 265 -9.28 -15.04 -3.69
C LEU A 265 -8.13 -14.03 -3.56
N PRO A 266 -6.99 -14.25 -4.21
CA PRO A 266 -5.90 -13.29 -4.22
C PRO A 266 -6.26 -12.10 -5.10
N ILE A 267 -6.04 -10.90 -4.56
CA ILE A 267 -6.18 -9.63 -5.27
C ILE A 267 -4.77 -9.11 -5.52
N VAL A 268 -4.29 -9.34 -6.73
CA VAL A 268 -2.93 -9.06 -7.17
C VAL A 268 -2.85 -7.61 -7.60
N LEU A 269 -2.08 -6.79 -6.88
CA LEU A 269 -1.78 -5.44 -7.34
C LEU A 269 -0.66 -5.46 -8.35
N ILE A 270 -0.93 -4.85 -9.49
CA ILE A 270 0.04 -4.50 -10.51
C ILE A 270 0.16 -2.97 -10.58
N ARG A 271 1.30 -2.45 -11.00
CA ARG A 271 1.59 -1.02 -11.04
C ARG A 271 2.30 -0.72 -12.35
N ASN A 272 2.16 0.50 -12.89
CA ASN A 272 2.91 0.91 -14.07
C ASN A 272 4.40 0.55 -13.90
N PRO A 273 5.00 -0.20 -14.86
CA PRO A 273 6.33 -0.79 -14.69
C PRO A 273 7.42 0.27 -14.48
N PHE A 274 7.34 1.42 -15.14
CA PHE A 274 8.28 2.53 -14.96
C PHE A 274 8.14 3.13 -13.55
N GLY A 275 6.92 3.46 -13.14
CA GLY A 275 6.66 3.98 -11.79
C GLY A 275 7.07 2.99 -10.68
N TRP A 276 6.89 1.69 -10.93
CA TRP A 276 7.33 0.63 -10.04
C TRP A 276 8.86 0.52 -9.96
N MET A 277 9.57 0.47 -11.09
CA MET A 277 11.03 0.39 -11.11
C MET A 277 11.69 1.57 -10.38
N LYS A 278 11.24 2.82 -10.60
CA LYS A 278 11.70 3.97 -9.80
C LYS A 278 11.38 3.83 -8.32
N SER A 279 10.26 3.19 -7.97
CA SER A 279 9.94 2.95 -6.56
C SER A 279 10.89 1.93 -5.91
N MET A 280 11.32 0.91 -6.66
CA MET A 280 12.31 -0.08 -6.21
C MET A 280 13.67 0.58 -5.95
N CYS A 281 14.08 1.56 -6.76
CA CYS A 281 15.29 2.35 -6.53
C CYS A 281 15.30 3.07 -5.18
N ARG A 282 14.14 3.56 -4.72
CA ARG A 282 14.03 4.24 -3.42
C ARG A 282 13.97 3.26 -2.26
N ASN A 283 13.29 2.13 -2.45
CA ASN A 283 13.07 1.13 -1.41
C ASN A 283 13.13 -0.26 -2.04
N PRO A 284 14.31 -0.90 -2.12
CA PRO A 284 14.49 -2.18 -2.81
C PRO A 284 13.94 -3.38 -2.02
N TYR A 285 13.68 -3.20 -0.72
CA TYR A 285 13.27 -4.27 0.20
C TYR A 285 14.22 -5.47 0.15
N ALA A 286 13.73 -6.63 -0.30
CA ALA A 286 14.48 -7.87 -0.37
C ALA A 286 15.18 -8.08 -1.72
N ALA A 287 15.02 -7.15 -2.67
CA ALA A 287 15.71 -7.18 -3.96
C ALA A 287 17.10 -6.52 -3.84
N LYS A 288 18.07 -7.04 -4.60
CA LYS A 288 19.46 -6.55 -4.65
C LYS A 288 19.99 -6.58 -6.07
N TRP A 289 20.60 -5.49 -6.53
CA TRP A 289 21.26 -5.36 -7.83
C TRP A 289 22.39 -4.32 -7.76
N LYS A 290 23.22 -4.24 -8.81
CA LYS A 290 24.34 -3.29 -8.85
C LYS A 290 23.82 -1.87 -9.04
N GLY A 291 24.28 -0.94 -8.20
CA GLY A 291 23.92 0.48 -8.28
C GLY A 291 22.56 0.85 -7.67
N MET A 292 21.90 -0.03 -6.90
CA MET A 292 20.60 0.26 -6.29
C MET A 292 20.57 1.48 -5.33
N GLY A 293 21.73 1.92 -4.85
CA GLY A 293 21.86 3.11 -3.99
C GLY A 293 22.09 4.42 -4.76
N ASP A 294 22.34 4.36 -6.07
CA ASP A 294 22.50 5.56 -6.89
C ASP A 294 21.14 6.01 -7.43
N VAL A 295 20.56 6.98 -6.74
CA VAL A 295 19.24 7.54 -7.06
C VAL A 295 19.19 8.15 -8.47
N LYS A 296 20.32 8.63 -9.00
CA LYS A 296 20.37 9.30 -10.32
C LYS A 296 20.39 8.28 -11.46
N SER A 297 21.16 7.21 -11.33
CA SER A 297 21.29 6.20 -12.39
C SER A 297 20.27 5.06 -12.31
N CYS A 298 19.64 4.83 -11.16
CA CYS A 298 18.68 3.74 -11.00
C CYS A 298 17.36 4.01 -11.81
N PRO A 299 16.79 3.02 -12.52
CA PRO A 299 17.00 1.58 -12.39
C PRO A 299 18.12 0.94 -13.21
N ARG A 300 18.70 1.64 -14.21
CA ARG A 300 19.74 1.17 -15.14
C ARG A 300 19.63 -0.33 -15.47
N LEU A 301 18.85 -0.66 -16.51
CA LEU A 301 18.52 -2.05 -16.86
C LEU A 301 19.72 -2.85 -17.38
N LYS A 302 20.73 -2.19 -17.96
CA LYS A 302 21.99 -2.76 -18.43
C LYS A 302 23.20 -2.04 -17.85
N ASP A 303 24.31 -2.75 -17.67
CA ASP A 303 25.61 -2.20 -17.30
C ASP A 303 26.63 -2.54 -18.39
N GLY A 304 26.77 -1.65 -19.37
CA GLY A 304 27.42 -1.98 -20.65
C GLY A 304 26.48 -2.85 -21.50
N ASP A 305 27.02 -3.95 -22.04
CA ASP A 305 26.24 -4.90 -22.85
C ASP A 305 25.45 -5.92 -22.00
N ASP A 306 25.82 -6.06 -20.72
CA ASP A 306 25.24 -7.03 -19.80
C ASP A 306 24.00 -6.52 -19.08
N TRP A 307 23.07 -7.41 -18.77
CA TRP A 307 21.91 -7.07 -17.94
C TRP A 307 22.29 -6.81 -16.48
N ASN A 308 21.67 -5.80 -15.86
CA ASN A 308 21.87 -5.51 -14.44
C ASN A 308 21.03 -6.46 -13.57
N THR A 309 21.58 -7.65 -13.32
CA THR A 309 20.90 -8.77 -12.65
C THR A 309 20.33 -8.40 -11.29
N VAL A 310 19.13 -8.92 -11.00
CA VAL A 310 18.40 -8.69 -9.75
C VAL A 310 18.23 -10.01 -9.00
N ASN A 311 18.69 -10.05 -7.75
CA ASN A 311 18.47 -11.15 -6.82
C ASN A 311 17.38 -10.75 -5.83
N VAL A 312 16.41 -11.63 -5.58
CA VAL A 312 15.29 -11.32 -4.69
C VAL A 312 15.09 -12.44 -3.68
N ASN A 313 14.98 -12.10 -2.39
CA ASN A 313 14.71 -13.07 -1.34
C ASN A 313 13.24 -13.05 -0.95
N PHE A 314 12.49 -14.09 -1.30
CA PHE A 314 11.12 -14.32 -0.84
C PHE A 314 11.09 -15.26 0.35
N GLY A 315 9.91 -15.40 0.98
CA GLY A 315 9.70 -16.39 2.04
C GLY A 315 10.05 -17.83 1.65
N PRO A 316 9.65 -18.32 0.46
CA PRO A 316 9.99 -19.66 -0.03
C PRO A 316 11.46 -19.85 -0.45
N GLY A 317 12.20 -18.77 -0.75
CA GLY A 317 13.57 -18.86 -1.26
C GLY A 317 14.01 -17.65 -2.09
N SER A 318 15.22 -17.73 -2.62
CA SER A 318 15.82 -16.71 -3.48
C SER A 318 15.50 -16.96 -4.95
N THR A 319 15.27 -15.88 -5.71
CA THR A 319 15.11 -15.91 -7.17
C THR A 319 16.11 -14.98 -7.84
N HIS A 320 16.40 -15.26 -9.11
CA HIS A 320 17.39 -14.56 -9.93
C HIS A 320 16.71 -14.09 -11.22
N HIS A 321 16.91 -12.81 -11.56
CA HIS A 321 16.30 -12.17 -12.73
C HIS A 321 17.35 -11.38 -13.51
N LEU A 322 17.18 -11.26 -14.84
CA LEU A 322 18.16 -10.58 -15.69
C LEU A 322 18.20 -9.07 -15.42
N SER A 323 17.07 -8.42 -15.19
CA SER A 323 16.99 -7.00 -14.81
C SER A 323 15.73 -6.72 -14.00
N LEU A 324 15.52 -5.47 -13.55
CA LEU A 324 14.27 -5.09 -12.87
C LEU A 324 13.03 -5.27 -13.77
N ALA A 325 13.15 -5.04 -15.08
CA ALA A 325 12.06 -5.28 -16.02
C ALA A 325 11.75 -6.78 -16.17
N HIS A 326 12.78 -7.64 -16.22
CA HIS A 326 12.56 -9.09 -16.22
C HIS A 326 11.96 -9.57 -14.90
N PHE A 327 12.40 -9.03 -13.75
CA PHE A 327 11.80 -9.34 -12.46
C PHE A 327 10.29 -8.99 -12.43
N TYR A 328 9.91 -7.84 -12.99
CA TYR A 328 8.51 -7.48 -13.16
C TYR A 328 7.74 -8.55 -13.96
N ASN A 329 8.24 -8.89 -15.16
CA ASN A 329 7.63 -9.87 -16.04
C ASN A 329 7.52 -11.25 -15.40
N ASP A 330 8.60 -11.77 -14.82
CA ASP A 330 8.65 -13.10 -14.24
C ASP A 330 7.62 -13.24 -13.12
N TRP A 331 7.53 -12.24 -12.23
CA TRP A 331 6.60 -12.28 -11.10
C TRP A 331 5.13 -12.18 -11.54
N TYR A 332 4.79 -11.25 -12.44
CA TYR A 332 3.41 -11.12 -12.93
C TYR A 332 3.03 -12.23 -13.90
N GLY A 333 3.97 -12.72 -14.70
CA GLY A 333 3.77 -13.86 -15.59
C GLY A 333 3.32 -15.10 -14.82
N GLU A 334 3.77 -15.26 -13.57
CA GLU A 334 3.24 -16.31 -12.70
C GLU A 334 1.76 -16.12 -12.31
N TYR A 335 1.25 -14.89 -12.26
CA TYR A 335 -0.17 -14.66 -12.10
C TYR A 335 -0.89 -14.62 -13.45
N PHE A 336 -0.32 -14.22 -14.58
CA PHE A 336 -1.04 -14.16 -15.86
C PHE A 336 -1.07 -15.47 -16.63
N TYR A 337 0.00 -16.27 -16.58
CA TYR A 337 0.20 -17.42 -17.47
C TYR A 337 0.29 -18.76 -16.76
N ASN A 338 0.50 -18.77 -15.44
CA ASN A 338 0.94 -19.99 -14.79
C ASN A 338 -0.15 -21.08 -14.79
N LYS A 339 0.15 -22.13 -15.55
CA LYS A 339 -0.53 -23.44 -15.58
C LYS A 339 0.07 -24.44 -14.59
N ALA A 340 1.03 -24.03 -13.74
CA ALA A 340 1.78 -24.98 -12.93
C ALA A 340 0.92 -25.63 -11.83
N ASN A 341 0.86 -26.96 -11.93
CA ASN A 341 0.38 -27.96 -10.97
C ASN A 341 -1.09 -28.38 -11.07
N ASP A 342 -1.69 -28.38 -12.27
CA ASP A 342 -2.75 -29.35 -12.52
C ASP A 342 -2.11 -30.72 -12.84
N THR A 343 -1.73 -31.47 -11.80
CA THR A 343 -1.38 -32.89 -11.94
C THR A 343 -2.62 -33.79 -11.95
N GLY A 344 -3.82 -33.24 -12.19
CA GLY A 344 -5.06 -33.99 -12.06
C GLY A 344 -6.19 -33.51 -12.96
N ILE A 345 -6.29 -34.19 -14.11
CA ILE A 345 -7.50 -34.45 -14.93
C ILE A 345 -7.67 -33.52 -16.15
N ASN A 346 -7.17 -34.02 -17.29
CA ASN A 346 -7.76 -33.92 -18.63
C ASN A 346 -8.75 -32.76 -18.86
N SER A 347 -8.24 -31.55 -19.09
CA SER A 347 -9.03 -30.47 -19.69
C SER A 347 -8.35 -30.00 -20.97
N GLY A 348 -8.60 -30.75 -22.05
CA GLY A 348 -8.34 -30.30 -23.41
C GLY A 348 -9.37 -29.25 -23.80
N ASN A 349 -8.91 -28.14 -24.39
CA ASN A 349 -9.68 -26.97 -24.83
C ASN A 349 -10.25 -26.07 -23.73
N SER A 350 -9.40 -25.17 -23.20
CA SER A 350 -9.87 -23.85 -22.76
C SER A 350 -8.80 -22.80 -23.07
N ASN A 351 -9.17 -21.82 -23.88
CA ASN A 351 -8.35 -20.69 -24.33
C ASN A 351 -8.16 -19.59 -23.25
N SER A 352 -8.44 -19.87 -21.98
CA SER A 352 -8.11 -18.98 -20.86
C SER A 352 -7.82 -19.85 -19.64
N ASN A 353 -6.56 -20.06 -19.23
CA ASN A 353 -6.32 -20.93 -18.07
C ASN A 353 -4.99 -20.65 -17.37
N THR A 354 -5.06 -19.77 -16.39
CA THR A 354 -4.32 -19.94 -15.13
C THR A 354 -5.12 -20.78 -14.17
N ALA A 355 -4.45 -21.57 -13.33
CA ALA A 355 -5.06 -22.68 -12.58
C ALA A 355 -6.00 -22.32 -11.40
N PHE A 356 -6.20 -21.04 -11.05
CA PHE A 356 -7.07 -20.67 -9.92
C PHE A 356 -7.68 -19.26 -10.06
N PRO A 357 -8.85 -19.00 -9.42
CA PRO A 357 -9.46 -17.68 -9.42
C PRO A 357 -8.60 -16.60 -8.76
N ARG A 358 -8.56 -15.41 -9.35
CA ARG A 358 -7.84 -14.24 -8.84
C ARG A 358 -8.34 -12.98 -9.54
N LEU A 359 -8.02 -11.83 -8.97
CA LEU A 359 -8.14 -10.55 -9.67
C LEU A 359 -6.76 -9.90 -9.78
N ILE A 360 -6.48 -9.25 -10.90
CA ILE A 360 -5.29 -8.39 -11.07
C ILE A 360 -5.78 -6.95 -11.27
N VAL A 361 -5.30 -6.05 -10.42
CA VAL A 361 -5.85 -4.69 -10.26
C VAL A 361 -4.70 -3.70 -10.32
N ARG A 362 -4.88 -2.61 -11.08
CA ARG A 362 -3.88 -1.54 -11.13
C ARG A 362 -3.84 -0.76 -9.83
N PHE A 363 -2.63 -0.49 -9.35
CA PHE A 363 -2.40 0.38 -8.21
C PHE A 363 -2.96 1.79 -8.47
N GLU A 364 -2.83 2.26 -9.70
CA GLU A 364 -3.35 3.55 -10.12
C GLU A 364 -4.89 3.59 -10.02
N ASP A 365 -5.58 2.55 -10.47
CA ASP A 365 -7.04 2.47 -10.32
C ASP A 365 -7.48 2.42 -8.87
N LEU A 366 -6.66 1.83 -7.98
CA LEU A 366 -6.93 1.85 -6.56
C LEU A 366 -6.88 3.28 -5.98
N ILE A 367 -6.11 4.20 -6.57
CA ILE A 367 -6.00 5.60 -6.13
C ILE A 367 -7.15 6.46 -6.68
N PHE A 368 -7.53 6.25 -7.95
CA PHE A 368 -8.48 7.12 -8.67
C PHE A 368 -9.91 6.56 -8.76
N PHE A 369 -10.05 5.25 -8.60
CA PHE A 369 -11.32 4.50 -8.56
C PHE A 369 -11.42 3.59 -7.32
N PRO A 370 -11.04 4.02 -6.10
CA PRO A 370 -11.02 3.14 -4.93
C PRO A 370 -12.39 2.53 -4.63
N TYR A 371 -13.47 3.29 -4.83
CA TYR A 371 -14.84 2.81 -4.63
C TYR A 371 -15.18 1.69 -5.61
N GLU A 372 -15.01 1.94 -6.91
CA GLU A 372 -15.36 1.01 -7.97
C GLU A 372 -14.52 -0.27 -7.92
N VAL A 373 -13.21 -0.14 -7.68
CA VAL A 373 -12.29 -1.26 -7.51
C VAL A 373 -12.69 -2.10 -6.31
N THR A 374 -12.87 -1.48 -5.14
CA THR A 374 -13.21 -2.22 -3.92
C THR A 374 -14.56 -2.91 -4.03
N LYS A 375 -15.58 -2.22 -4.56
CA LYS A 375 -16.91 -2.79 -4.79
C LYS A 375 -16.82 -4.02 -5.70
N THR A 376 -16.10 -3.92 -6.82
CA THR A 376 -15.95 -5.01 -7.78
C THR A 376 -15.27 -6.23 -7.14
N ILE A 377 -14.21 -6.01 -6.35
CA ILE A 377 -13.54 -7.07 -5.60
C ILE A 377 -14.50 -7.75 -4.62
N CYS A 378 -15.29 -6.97 -3.87
CA CYS A 378 -16.23 -7.51 -2.90
C CYS A 378 -17.31 -8.37 -3.56
N GLU A 379 -17.94 -7.86 -4.62
CA GLU A 379 -18.97 -8.58 -5.37
C GLU A 379 -18.41 -9.85 -6.02
N CYS A 380 -17.18 -9.79 -6.57
CA CYS A 380 -16.48 -10.95 -7.09
C CYS A 380 -16.38 -12.06 -6.04
N ALA A 381 -15.96 -11.73 -4.83
CA ALA A 381 -15.85 -12.65 -3.71
C ALA A 381 -17.18 -13.07 -3.07
N GLY A 382 -18.33 -12.64 -3.61
CA GLY A 382 -19.65 -12.88 -3.02
C GLY A 382 -19.88 -12.12 -1.71
N GLY A 383 -19.13 -11.04 -1.49
CA GLY A 383 -19.34 -10.06 -0.44
C GLY A 383 -20.19 -8.89 -0.89
N VAL A 384 -20.32 -7.91 -0.01
CA VAL A 384 -21.02 -6.64 -0.22
C VAL A 384 -20.13 -5.50 0.24
N LEU A 385 -20.32 -4.33 -0.37
CA LEU A 385 -19.73 -3.11 0.15
C LEU A 385 -20.41 -2.79 1.49
N GLY A 386 -19.63 -2.67 2.55
CA GLY A 386 -20.16 -2.51 3.88
C GLY A 386 -19.10 -2.01 4.85
N HIS A 387 -19.53 -1.18 5.79
CA HIS A 387 -18.67 -0.62 6.81
C HIS A 387 -18.87 -1.29 8.15
N ARG A 388 -17.84 -1.28 9.00
CA ARG A 388 -17.96 -1.76 10.38
C ARG A 388 -18.83 -0.77 11.15
N GLU A 389 -19.69 -1.27 12.04
CA GLU A 389 -20.62 -0.40 12.78
C GLU A 389 -19.89 0.49 13.80
N GLU A 390 -18.72 0.05 14.25
CA GLU A 390 -17.87 0.74 15.22
C GLU A 390 -17.00 1.85 14.63
N ASP A 391 -16.87 1.93 13.31
CA ASP A 391 -16.09 2.97 12.66
C ASP A 391 -16.94 4.25 12.59
N LYS A 392 -16.60 5.21 13.45
CA LYS A 392 -17.37 6.44 13.69
C LYS A 392 -16.97 7.59 12.76
N ASP A 393 -15.96 7.40 11.92
CA ASP A 393 -15.33 8.46 11.15
C ASP A 393 -15.95 8.65 9.75
N VAL A 394 -16.93 7.82 9.38
CA VAL A 394 -17.75 7.97 8.18
C VAL A 394 -19.24 7.76 8.48
N THR A 395 -20.09 8.35 7.65
CA THR A 395 -21.54 8.13 7.71
C THR A 395 -21.87 6.65 7.50
N LYS A 396 -22.81 6.10 8.28
CA LYS A 396 -23.25 4.71 8.14
C LYS A 396 -23.64 4.43 6.68
N GLY A 397 -22.98 3.44 6.06
CA GLY A 397 -23.23 3.02 4.68
C GLY A 397 -22.47 3.79 3.61
N SER A 398 -21.64 4.77 3.96
CA SER A 398 -20.73 5.41 3.00
C SER A 398 -19.42 4.63 2.85
N PHE A 399 -18.72 4.87 1.74
CA PHE A 399 -17.41 4.31 1.50
C PHE A 399 -16.34 5.04 2.31
N HIS A 400 -15.52 4.29 3.01
CA HIS A 400 -14.39 4.79 3.77
C HIS A 400 -13.17 4.94 2.86
N TYR A 401 -12.96 6.17 2.38
CA TYR A 401 -11.72 6.56 1.72
C TYR A 401 -10.58 6.69 2.72
N VAL A 402 -9.46 6.08 2.40
CA VAL A 402 -8.24 6.15 3.20
C VAL A 402 -7.48 7.43 2.82
N VAL A 403 -7.78 8.52 3.53
CA VAL A 403 -7.24 9.87 3.27
C VAL A 403 -5.78 10.01 3.72
N ARG A 404 -5.44 9.35 4.83
CA ARG A 404 -4.07 9.32 5.36
C ARG A 404 -3.27 8.20 4.72
N SER A 405 -1.94 8.26 4.88
CA SER A 405 -1.08 7.16 4.47
C SER A 405 -1.51 5.82 5.09
N ALA A 406 -1.76 4.82 4.23
CA ALA A 406 -1.98 3.42 4.64
C ALA A 406 -0.71 2.70 5.14
N LYS A 407 0.46 3.34 5.00
CA LYS A 407 1.69 2.86 5.61
C LYS A 407 1.69 3.29 7.08
N ALA A 408 1.33 2.39 7.98
CA ALA A 408 1.43 2.57 9.44
C ALA A 408 2.61 1.76 10.00
N GLY A 409 3.20 2.20 11.12
CA GLY A 409 4.31 1.51 11.80
C GLY A 409 5.70 2.07 11.47
N SER A 410 6.73 1.63 12.22
CA SER A 410 8.10 2.17 12.16
C SER A 410 8.86 1.80 10.89
N GLY A 411 8.51 0.71 10.21
CA GLY A 411 9.18 0.23 8.99
C GLY A 411 8.88 1.02 7.70
N HIS A 412 8.22 2.18 7.80
CA HIS A 412 7.77 2.97 6.65
C HIS A 412 8.21 4.43 6.68
N GLY A 413 9.29 4.73 7.40
CA GLY A 413 9.82 6.10 7.56
C GLY A 413 8.92 7.01 8.43
N PRO A 414 9.33 8.27 8.64
CA PRO A 414 8.55 9.27 9.38
C PRO A 414 7.16 9.49 8.77
N ALA A 415 6.15 9.80 9.59
CA ALA A 415 4.77 10.03 9.13
C ALA A 415 4.66 11.18 8.11
N SER A 416 5.49 12.22 8.26
CA SER A 416 5.59 13.37 7.36
C SER A 416 6.06 13.02 5.94
N GLN A 417 6.74 11.88 5.76
CA GLN A 417 7.23 11.43 4.46
C GLN A 417 6.27 10.45 3.76
N ARG A 418 5.07 10.24 4.31
CA ARG A 418 4.13 9.27 3.79
C ARG A 418 3.02 9.97 3.03
N ASN A 419 2.82 9.57 1.79
CA ASN A 419 1.78 10.13 0.94
C ASN A 419 0.38 9.83 1.49
N GLY A 420 -0.41 10.89 1.67
CA GLY A 420 -1.86 10.80 1.80
C GLY A 420 -2.54 10.58 0.44
N LEU A 421 -3.87 10.68 0.44
CA LEU A 421 -4.69 10.53 -0.77
C LEU A 421 -4.42 11.64 -1.79
N ILE A 422 -4.42 12.91 -1.34
CA ILE A 422 -4.20 14.05 -2.24
C ILE A 422 -2.76 14.04 -2.78
N ASP A 423 -1.75 13.73 -1.96
CA ASP A 423 -0.37 13.55 -2.43
C ASP A 423 -0.26 12.47 -3.50
N SER A 424 -1.08 11.41 -3.37
CA SER A 424 -1.11 10.33 -4.35
C SER A 424 -1.76 10.80 -5.66
N TRP A 425 -2.81 11.63 -5.61
CA TRP A 425 -3.39 12.25 -6.81
C TRP A 425 -2.39 13.15 -7.53
N ILE A 426 -1.68 14.01 -6.80
CA ILE A 426 -0.66 14.90 -7.37
C ILE A 426 0.47 14.07 -7.96
N LYS A 427 0.98 13.09 -7.23
CA LYS A 427 2.13 12.30 -7.66
C LYS A 427 1.83 11.41 -8.87
N TYR A 428 0.69 10.72 -8.86
CA TYR A 428 0.38 9.70 -9.86
C TYR A 428 -0.54 10.20 -10.98
N GLY A 429 -1.17 11.35 -10.80
CA GLY A 429 -2.07 11.93 -11.79
C GLY A 429 -1.42 12.99 -12.67
N SER A 430 -0.27 13.55 -12.28
CA SER A 430 0.32 14.72 -12.96
C SER A 430 1.49 14.41 -13.90
N ILE A 431 2.14 13.24 -13.78
CA ILE A 431 3.39 12.94 -14.50
C ILE A 431 3.33 11.53 -15.08
N ASP A 432 3.64 11.40 -16.38
CA ASP A 432 3.94 10.10 -16.98
C ASP A 432 5.25 9.58 -16.38
N PRO A 433 5.26 8.42 -15.71
CA PRO A 433 6.46 7.87 -15.11
C PRO A 433 7.59 7.60 -16.12
N LYS A 434 7.31 7.48 -17.43
CA LYS A 434 8.35 7.40 -18.48
C LYS A 434 9.17 8.68 -18.59
N GLY A 435 8.59 9.84 -18.24
CA GLY A 435 9.29 11.14 -18.29
C GLY A 435 10.48 11.25 -17.32
N GLU A 436 10.62 10.32 -16.37
CA GLU A 436 11.76 10.24 -15.45
C GLU A 436 12.94 9.39 -16.00
N TYR A 437 12.87 8.97 -17.26
CA TYR A 437 13.84 8.08 -17.91
C TYR A 437 14.44 8.72 -19.18
N SER A 438 15.63 8.26 -19.58
CA SER A 438 16.16 8.58 -20.90
C SER A 438 15.37 7.84 -22.00
N ALA A 439 15.43 8.33 -23.23
CA ALA A 439 14.78 7.68 -24.36
C ALA A 439 15.31 6.25 -24.59
N GLU A 440 16.59 6.04 -24.36
CA GLU A 440 17.25 4.73 -24.47
C GLU A 440 16.75 3.75 -23.41
N ASP A 441 16.61 4.21 -22.15
CA ASP A 441 16.09 3.38 -21.07
C ASP A 441 14.61 3.04 -21.29
N VAL A 442 13.81 3.98 -21.81
CA VAL A 442 12.40 3.73 -22.18
C VAL A 442 12.33 2.67 -23.25
N LYS A 443 13.07 2.83 -24.35
CA LYS A 443 13.11 1.86 -25.45
C LYS A 443 13.54 0.48 -24.97
N LEU A 444 14.61 0.40 -24.19
CA LEU A 444 15.12 -0.86 -23.64
C LEU A 444 14.10 -1.54 -22.71
N ALA A 445 13.39 -0.76 -21.88
CA ALA A 445 12.34 -1.29 -21.03
C ALA A 445 11.17 -1.82 -21.86
N GLU A 446 10.71 -1.09 -22.88
CA GLU A 446 9.61 -1.49 -23.76
C GLU A 446 9.94 -2.73 -24.59
N GLU A 447 11.20 -2.92 -25.01
CA GLU A 447 11.66 -4.13 -25.69
C GLU A 447 11.63 -5.39 -24.80
N VAL A 448 11.74 -5.22 -23.48
CA VAL A 448 11.83 -6.31 -22.51
C VAL A 448 10.49 -6.59 -21.84
N LEU A 449 9.72 -5.56 -21.52
CA LEU A 449 8.46 -5.68 -20.81
C LEU A 449 7.49 -6.56 -21.58
N ASP A 450 6.77 -7.41 -20.86
CA ASP A 450 5.84 -8.35 -21.48
C ASP A 450 4.72 -7.56 -22.17
N PRO A 451 4.56 -7.67 -23.51
CA PRO A 451 3.60 -6.88 -24.26
C PRO A 451 2.16 -7.24 -23.93
N PHE A 452 1.86 -8.50 -23.58
CA PHE A 452 0.51 -8.88 -23.19
C PHE A 452 0.15 -8.27 -21.83
N ILE A 453 1.01 -8.40 -20.82
CA ILE A 453 0.75 -7.85 -19.48
C ILE A 453 0.59 -6.32 -19.55
N THR A 454 1.45 -5.65 -20.31
CA THR A 454 1.42 -4.19 -20.43
C THR A 454 0.22 -3.70 -21.24
N ASN A 455 -0.17 -4.39 -22.31
CA ASN A 455 -1.37 -4.05 -23.08
C ASN A 455 -2.65 -4.32 -22.28
N GLU A 456 -2.77 -5.49 -21.63
CA GLU A 456 -3.94 -5.89 -20.85
C GLU A 456 -4.21 -4.93 -19.68
N MET A 457 -3.15 -4.34 -19.12
CA MET A 457 -3.25 -3.36 -18.03
C MET A 457 -3.15 -1.91 -18.52
N GLY A 458 -3.17 -1.65 -19.82
CA GLY A 458 -3.19 -0.30 -20.40
C GLY A 458 -1.96 0.55 -20.05
N TYR A 459 -0.77 -0.04 -19.97
CA TYR A 459 0.50 0.65 -19.65
C TYR A 459 1.36 1.02 -20.87
N ILE A 460 1.00 0.54 -22.06
CA ILE A 460 1.63 0.92 -23.32
C ILE A 460 0.56 1.56 -24.22
N GLY A 461 0.85 2.76 -24.75
CA GLY A 461 0.04 3.47 -25.73
C GLY A 461 0.72 4.71 -26.26
#